data_AF-A0A3D3UUN4-F1
#
_entry.id   AF-A0A3D3UUN4-F1
#
_cell.length_a   1.000
_cell.length_b   1.000
_cell.length_c   1.000
_cell.angle_alpha   90.00
_cell.angle_beta   90.00
_cell.angle_gamma   90.00
#
_symmetry.space_group_name_H-M   'P 1'
#
loop_
_entity.id
_entity.type
_entity.pdbx_description
1 polymer ?
#
loop_
_entity_poly.entity_id
_entity_poly.type
_entity_poly.pdbx_seq_one_letter_code
_entity_poly.pdbx_strand_id
1 'polypeptide(L)' 'MKIVADVNIPFVKKCFSSIGEVTIVGGREITSGVIADADALLVRSITPVDEKLLAGSKVRFVATATIGFDHVDIDFL' A
#
# COMPACT_ATOMS: atom_id res chain seq x y z
N MET A 1 -13.61 -4.39 -1.66
CA MET A 1 -12.33 -3.69 -1.86
C MET A 1 -11.24 -4.49 -1.16
N LYS A 2 -10.15 -4.80 -1.86
CA LYS A 2 -8.96 -5.46 -1.32
C LYS A 2 -7.91 -4.42 -0.96
N ILE A 3 -7.47 -4.41 0.28
CA ILE A 3 -6.55 -3.41 0.83
C ILE A 3 -5.31 -4.15 1.32
N VAL A 4 -4.15 -3.79 0.80
CA VAL A 4 -2.85 -4.25 1.32
C VAL A 4 -2.27 -3.14 2.18
N ALA A 5 -1.84 -3.48 3.40
CA ALA A 5 -1.33 -2.52 4.36
C ALA A 5 -0.05 -2.99 5.06
N ASP A 6 0.88 -2.06 5.30
CA ASP A 6 2.06 -2.31 6.15
C ASP A 6 1.62 -2.61 7.60
N VAL A 7 2.13 -3.71 8.15
CA VAL A 7 1.91 -4.16 9.54
C VAL A 7 2.23 -3.12 10.60
N ASN A 8 3.14 -2.19 10.31
CA ASN A 8 3.60 -1.18 11.24
C ASN A 8 2.73 0.09 11.23
N ILE A 9 1.66 0.15 10.44
CA ILE A 9 0.67 1.23 10.51
C ILE A 9 -0.28 0.91 11.69
N PRO A 10 -0.28 1.70 12.77
CA PRO A 10 -1.10 1.43 13.93
C PRO A 10 -2.59 1.39 13.57
N PHE A 11 -3.29 0.39 14.11
CA PHE A 11 -4.74 0.21 13.94
C PHE A 11 -5.24 0.03 12.50
N VAL A 12 -4.36 -0.13 11.51
CA VAL A 12 -4.73 -0.11 10.07
C VAL A 12 -5.86 -1.08 9.74
N LYS A 13 -5.77 -2.33 10.20
CA LYS A 13 -6.85 -3.30 9.99
C LYS A 13 -8.15 -2.86 10.64
N LYS A 14 -8.13 -2.38 11.88
CA LYS A 14 -9.35 -1.92 12.57
C LYS A 14 -9.99 -0.72 11.85
N CYS A 15 -9.19 0.22 11.36
CA CYS A 15 -9.68 1.43 10.69
C CYS A 15 -10.31 1.13 9.32
N PHE A 16 -9.75 0.17 8.57
CA PHE A 16 -10.14 -0.07 7.17
C PHE A 16 -11.00 -1.33 6.96
N SER A 17 -11.17 -2.20 7.96
CA SER A 17 -11.99 -3.42 7.83
C SER A 17 -13.49 -3.16 7.58
N SER A 18 -13.99 -1.94 7.83
CA SER A 18 -15.37 -1.57 7.53
C SER A 18 -15.60 -1.24 6.05
N ILE A 19 -14.53 -0.97 5.29
CA ILE A 19 -14.62 -0.56 3.88
C ILE A 19 -14.03 -1.59 2.91
N GLY A 20 -13.30 -2.59 3.42
CA GLY A 20 -12.68 -3.61 2.60
C GLY A 20 -12.04 -4.76 3.39
N GLU A 21 -11.57 -5.76 2.65
CA GLU A 21 -10.76 -6.85 3.17
C GLU A 21 -9.31 -6.36 3.29
N VAL A 22 -8.77 -6.35 4.52
CA VAL A 22 -7.43 -5.84 4.80
C VAL A 22 -6.44 -6.99 5.00
N THR A 23 -5.48 -7.09 4.09
CA THR A 23 -4.30 -7.97 4.19
C THR A 23 -3.14 -7.17 4.76
N ILE A 24 -2.62 -7.61 5.89
CA ILE A 24 -1.45 -7.02 6.52
C ILE A 24 -0.18 -7.74 6.03
N VAL A 25 0.82 -6.98 5.61
CA VAL A 25 2.09 -7.47 5.08
C VAL A 25 3.25 -6.65 5.69
N GLY A 26 4.43 -7.22 5.88
CA GLY A 26 5.61 -6.43 6.25
C GLY A 26 5.96 -5.48 5.09
N GLY A 27 6.31 -4.21 5.37
CA GLY A 27 6.56 -3.25 4.28
C GLY A 27 7.67 -3.65 3.29
N ARG A 28 8.62 -4.52 3.69
CA ARG A 28 9.65 -5.10 2.81
C ARG A 28 9.17 -6.30 1.98
N GLU A 29 8.05 -6.88 2.36
CA GLU A 29 7.42 -8.03 1.70
C GLU A 29 6.32 -7.58 0.71
N ILE A 30 6.01 -6.29 0.68
CA ILE A 30 5.12 -5.68 -0.33
C ILE A 30 5.85 -5.72 -1.68
N THR A 31 5.35 -6.57 -2.56
CA THR A 31 5.87 -6.78 -3.92
C THR A 31 4.73 -6.64 -4.93
N SER A 32 5.05 -6.47 -6.21
CA SER A 32 4.04 -6.40 -7.28
C SER A 32 3.09 -7.59 -7.29
N GLY A 33 3.59 -8.79 -6.98
CA GLY A 33 2.77 -10.00 -6.84
C GLY A 33 1.78 -9.95 -5.67
N VAL A 34 2.20 -9.39 -4.53
CA VAL A 34 1.34 -9.24 -3.34
C VAL A 34 0.19 -8.25 -3.60
N ILE A 35 0.47 -7.18 -4.36
CA ILE A 35 -0.51 -6.12 -4.62
C ILE A 35 -1.24 -6.27 -5.97
N ALA A 36 -0.98 -7.34 -6.73
CA ALA A 36 -1.50 -7.51 -8.09
C ALA A 36 -3.02 -7.37 -8.16
N ASP A 37 -3.73 -7.91 -7.16
CA ASP A 37 -5.19 -7.87 -7.05
C ASP A 37 -5.69 -6.91 -5.95
N ALA A 38 -4.82 -6.04 -5.42
CA ALA A 38 -5.20 -5.04 -4.44
C ALA A 38 -5.86 -3.83 -5.13
N ASP A 39 -6.92 -3.30 -4.52
CA ASP A 39 -7.55 -2.04 -4.96
C ASP A 39 -6.86 -0.82 -4.33
N ALA A 40 -6.35 -0.98 -3.10
CA ALA A 40 -5.68 0.07 -2.35
C ALA A 40 -4.41 -0.44 -1.64
N LEU A 41 -3.41 0.43 -1.55
CA LEU A 41 -2.12 0.18 -0.91
C LEU A 41 -1.85 1.23 0.17
N LEU A 42 -1.62 0.78 1.40
CA LEU A 42 -1.33 1.61 2.57
C LEU A 42 0.09 1.31 3.08
N VAL A 43 1.03 2.25 2.95
CA VAL A 43 2.46 2.01 3.22
C VAL A 43 3.05 2.97 4.25
N ARG A 44 4.32 2.75 4.59
CA ARG A 44 5.19 3.73 5.23
C ARG A 44 6.46 3.94 4.38
N SER A 45 7.38 4.76 4.86
CA SER A 45 8.59 5.18 4.14
C SER A 45 9.55 4.06 3.74
N ILE A 46 9.41 2.85 4.27
CA ILE A 46 10.28 1.72 3.92
C ILE A 46 9.90 1.05 2.60
N THR A 47 8.71 1.31 2.07
CA THR A 47 8.20 0.71 0.83
C THR A 47 8.26 1.77 -0.26
N PRO A 48 9.19 1.66 -1.23
CA PRO A 48 9.19 2.52 -2.42
C PRO A 48 7.93 2.24 -3.24
N VAL A 49 7.19 3.28 -3.59
CA VAL A 49 6.01 3.19 -4.44
C VAL A 49 6.31 3.90 -5.75
N ASP A 50 6.59 3.09 -6.78
CA ASP A 50 6.98 3.54 -8.11
C ASP A 50 6.24 2.71 -9.18
N GLU A 51 6.50 3.03 -10.45
CA GLU A 51 5.97 2.29 -11.60
C GLU A 51 6.26 0.79 -11.50
N LYS A 52 7.45 0.41 -11.05
CA LYS A 52 7.87 -0.99 -10.96
C LYS A 52 7.04 -1.78 -9.95
N LEU A 53 6.75 -1.19 -8.79
CA LEU A 53 5.90 -1.82 -7.79
C LEU A 53 4.47 -1.96 -8.31
N LEU A 54 3.93 -0.90 -8.93
CA LEU A 54 2.52 -0.80 -9.32
C LEU A 54 2.20 -1.42 -10.68
N ALA A 55 3.22 -1.74 -11.49
CA ALA A 55 3.07 -2.31 -12.83
C ALA A 55 2.16 -3.55 -12.84
N GLY A 56 1.08 -3.48 -13.62
CA GLY A 56 0.12 -4.57 -13.76
C GLY A 56 -0.77 -4.82 -12.54
N SER A 57 -0.65 -4.01 -11.48
CA SER A 57 -1.53 -4.09 -10.32
C SER A 57 -2.89 -3.46 -10.60
N LYS A 58 -3.90 -3.83 -9.81
CA LYS A 58 -5.22 -3.16 -9.79
C LYS A 58 -5.28 -1.95 -8.88
N VAL A 59 -4.17 -1.57 -8.24
CA VAL A 59 -4.15 -0.50 -7.24
C VAL A 59 -4.60 0.81 -7.88
N ARG A 60 -5.64 1.42 -7.28
CA ARG A 60 -6.18 2.73 -7.68
C ARG A 60 -6.01 3.79 -6.61
N PHE A 61 -5.55 3.40 -5.43
CA PHE A 61 -5.35 4.30 -4.30
C PHE A 61 -4.08 3.91 -3.54
N VAL A 62 -3.18 4.88 -3.38
CA VAL A 62 -1.98 4.76 -2.56
C VAL A 62 -2.08 5.78 -1.43
N ALA A 63 -1.83 5.35 -0.20
CA ALA A 63 -1.60 6.28 0.90
C ALA A 63 -0.38 5.88 1.72
N THR A 64 0.29 6.88 2.27
CA THR A 64 1.44 6.70 3.17
C THR A 64 1.14 7.29 4.54
N ALA A 65 1.39 6.50 5.58
CA ALA A 65 1.25 6.93 6.98
C ALA A 65 2.58 7.49 7.51
N THR A 66 3.09 8.53 6.85
CA THR A 66 4.35 9.20 7.21
C THR A 66 4.23 10.72 7.03
N ILE A 67 5.24 11.47 7.51
CA ILE A 67 5.25 12.94 7.44
C ILE A 67 5.42 13.48 6.01
N GLY A 68 6.13 12.72 5.16
CA GLY A 68 6.45 13.10 3.78
C GLY A 68 6.29 11.93 2.83
N PHE A 69 6.54 12.16 1.55
CA PHE A 69 6.24 11.19 0.49
C PHE A 69 7.42 10.95 -0.46
N ASP A 70 8.66 11.21 -0.04
CA ASP A 70 9.88 11.01 -0.86
C ASP A 70 10.05 9.57 -1.41
N HIS A 71 9.40 8.59 -0.78
CA HIS A 71 9.39 7.18 -1.18
C HIS A 71 8.26 6.86 -2.18
N VAL A 72 7.45 7.85 -2.55
CA VAL A 72 6.34 7.73 -3.48
C VAL A 72 6.66 8.58 -4.69
N ASP A 73 6.67 7.96 -5.87
CA ASP A 73 6.84 8.65 -7.14
C ASP A 73 5.53 9.38 -7.50
N ILE A 74 5.41 10.64 -7.07
CA ILE A 74 4.20 11.46 -7.27
C ILE A 74 3.97 11.81 -8.74
N ASP A 75 5.04 11.92 -9.55
CA ASP A 75 4.90 12.25 -10.97
C ASP A 75 4.33 11.06 -11.77
N PHE A 76 4.54 9.84 -11.27
CA PHE A 76 3.99 8.63 -11.84
C PHE A 76 2.52 8.34 -11.44
N LEU A 77 2.12 8.67 -10.21
CA LEU A 77 0.78 8.36 -9.65
C LEU A 77 -0.37 9.16 -10.28
#